data_AF-A0A2E4PGP5-F1
#
_entry.id   AF-A0A2E4PGP5-F1
#
_cell.length_a   1.000
_cell.length_b   1.000
_cell.length_c   1.000
_cell.angle_alpha   90.00
_cell.angle_beta   90.00
_cell.angle_gamma   90.00
#
_symmetry.space_group_name_H-M   'P 1'
#
loop_
_entity.id
_entity.type
_entity.pdbx_description
1 polymer ?
#
loop_
_entity_poly.entity_id
_entity_poly.type
_entity_poly.pdbx_seq_one_letter_code
_entity_poly.pdbx_strand_id
1 'polypeptide(L)'
;MKDFNLDTQPKIKTGFQVPENYFEQFEAKMMEQLPQKETKVVSLFHKKQVWISSIAAVLLVMIAIPVYQSMSKDTTIEATTLENYLVSEYSTYDIIDKLSTEDINALENDLTLNEDAVESYLLDTQNIDYYLNQ
;
A
#
# COMPACT_ATOMS: atom_id res chain seq x y z
N MET A 1 39.71 87.27 64.92
CA MET A 1 39.27 86.01 64.28
C MET A 1 40.40 85.59 63.34
N LYS A 2 40.74 84.30 63.24
CA LYS A 2 41.81 83.83 62.34
C LYS A 2 41.25 83.67 60.93
N ASP A 3 42.01 84.12 59.93
CA ASP A 3 41.61 84.08 58.52
C ASP A 3 41.56 82.63 58.02
N PHE A 4 40.40 82.19 57.56
CA PHE A 4 40.19 80.87 56.98
C PHE A 4 40.50 80.93 55.48
N ASN A 5 41.71 80.52 55.10
CA ASN A 5 42.11 80.39 53.69
C ASN A 5 41.86 78.96 53.18
N LEU A 6 41.06 78.84 52.11
CA LEU A 6 40.62 77.56 51.52
C LEU A 6 41.66 76.91 50.60
N ASP A 7 42.69 77.65 50.16
CA ASP A 7 43.65 77.19 49.15
C ASP A 7 44.77 76.29 49.71
N THR A 8 44.92 76.20 51.03
CA THR A 8 46.03 75.49 51.69
C THR A 8 45.64 74.14 52.29
N GLN A 9 44.37 73.72 52.16
CA GLN A 9 43.88 72.44 52.69
C GLN A 9 43.72 71.38 51.58
N PRO A 10 44.04 70.10 51.84
CA PRO A 10 43.84 69.03 50.87
C PRO A 10 42.34 68.90 50.55
N LYS A 11 41.97 69.08 49.28
CA LYS A 11 40.59 68.91 48.81
C LYS A 11 40.10 67.50 49.17
N ILE A 12 39.04 67.42 49.98
CA ILE A 12 38.40 66.15 50.32
C ILE A 12 37.90 65.51 49.03
N LYS A 13 38.45 64.34 48.66
CA LYS A 13 37.97 63.60 47.48
C LYS A 13 36.53 63.17 47.75
N THR A 14 35.64 63.47 46.81
CA THR A 14 34.24 63.08 46.93
C THR A 14 34.15 61.54 46.87
N GLY A 15 33.38 60.92 47.77
CA GLY A 15 33.20 59.46 47.77
C GLY A 15 32.35 58.94 46.60
N PHE A 16 31.78 59.83 45.80
CA PHE A 16 30.95 59.54 44.64
C PHE A 16 31.75 59.72 43.35
N GLN A 17 32.86 59.00 43.22
CA GLN A 17 33.63 58.94 41.97
C GLN A 17 33.32 57.63 41.25
N VAL A 18 32.99 57.72 39.97
CA VAL A 18 32.83 56.54 39.12
C VAL A 18 34.19 55.84 38.95
N PRO A 19 34.24 54.50 38.92
CA PRO A 19 35.47 53.78 38.62
C PRO A 19 36.07 54.20 37.27
N GLU A 20 37.39 54.12 37.17
CA GLU A 20 38.10 54.32 35.92
C GLU A 20 37.54 53.38 34.84
N ASN A 21 37.25 53.94 33.66
CA ASN A 21 36.72 53.23 32.49
C ASN A 21 35.34 52.55 32.70
N TYR A 22 34.56 52.99 33.70
CA TYR A 22 33.20 52.48 33.92
C TYR A 22 32.32 52.59 32.67
N PHE A 23 32.29 53.76 32.04
CA PHE A 23 31.47 54.01 30.85
C PHE A 23 32.03 53.34 29.60
N GLU A 24 33.35 53.18 29.49
CA GLU A 24 34.00 52.49 28.36
C GLU A 24 33.65 50.99 28.33
N GLN A 25 33.54 50.36 29.51
CA GLN A 25 33.23 48.92 29.62
C GLN A 25 31.74 48.62 29.79
N PHE A 26 30.90 49.64 29.98
CA PHE A 26 29.48 49.48 30.25
C PHE A 26 28.73 48.76 29.11
N GLU A 27 29.00 49.17 27.86
CA GLU A 27 28.35 48.59 26.68
C GLU A 27 28.66 47.10 26.53
N ALA A 28 29.93 46.71 26.71
CA ALA A 28 30.37 45.32 26.63
C ALA A 28 29.70 44.46 27.71
N LYS A 29 29.67 44.95 28.96
CA LYS A 29 28.99 44.25 30.08
C LYS A 29 27.49 44.12 29.86
N MET A 30 26.86 45.13 29.25
CA MET A 30 25.44 45.09 28.94
C MET A 30 25.14 44.03 27.87
N MET A 31 25.94 43.94 26.80
CA MET A 31 25.74 42.92 25.76
C MET A 31 25.95 41.49 26.26
N GLU A 32 26.91 41.29 27.16
CA GLU A 32 27.18 39.97 27.76
C GLU A 32 26.03 39.49 28.67
N GLN A 33 25.30 40.43 29.29
CA GLN A 33 24.15 40.11 30.15
C GLN A 33 22.84 39.91 29.37
N LEU A 34 22.81 40.22 28.06
CA LEU A 34 21.64 39.94 27.25
C LEU A 34 21.55 38.44 26.91
N PRO A 35 20.37 37.83 27.01
CA PRO A 35 20.19 36.44 26.62
C PRO A 35 20.49 36.29 25.13
N GLN A 36 21.47 35.44 24.81
CA GLN A 36 21.79 35.05 23.44
C GLN A 36 20.53 34.43 22.82
N LYS A 37 19.92 35.14 21.86
CA LYS A 37 18.74 34.67 21.16
C LYS A 37 19.20 33.65 20.11
N GLU A 38 19.31 32.38 20.51
CA GLU A 38 19.52 31.29 19.57
C GLU A 38 18.35 31.26 18.58
N THR A 39 18.63 31.59 17.32
CA THR A 39 17.64 31.46 16.26
C THR A 39 17.46 29.97 15.99
N LYS A 40 16.25 29.47 16.21
CA LYS A 40 15.90 28.08 15.92
C LYS A 40 15.97 27.84 14.41
N VAL A 41 17.12 27.41 13.93
CA VAL A 41 17.33 27.01 12.54
C VAL A 41 16.90 25.56 12.36
N VAL A 42 16.03 25.32 11.38
CA VAL A 42 15.66 23.96 10.95
C VAL A 42 16.32 23.67 9.61
N SER A 43 16.96 22.51 9.49
CA SER A 43 17.61 22.08 8.25
C SER A 43 16.56 21.88 7.14
N LEU A 44 16.68 22.64 6.05
CA LEU A 44 15.78 22.57 4.89
C LEU A 44 15.89 21.23 4.11
N PHE A 45 16.99 20.49 4.27
CA PHE A 45 17.23 19.27 3.51
C PHE A 45 16.47 18.05 4.03
N HIS A 46 15.96 18.07 5.27
CA HIS A 46 15.12 16.99 5.81
C HIS A 46 13.81 16.81 5.03
N LYS A 47 13.25 17.90 4.47
CA LYS A 47 11.98 17.81 3.72
C LYS A 47 12.12 17.04 2.39
N LYS A 48 13.31 17.00 1.79
CA LYS A 48 13.53 16.28 0.52
C LYS A 48 13.53 14.76 0.69
N GLN A 49 14.02 14.24 1.82
CA GLN A 49 13.99 12.81 2.12
C GLN A 49 12.56 12.27 2.24
N VAL A 50 11.63 13.06 2.80
CA VAL A 50 10.22 12.69 2.89
C VAL A 50 9.58 12.58 1.51
N TRP A 51 9.89 13.49 0.59
CA TRP A 51 9.40 13.42 -0.80
C TRP A 51 9.95 12.21 -1.56
N ILE A 52 11.23 11.89 -1.37
CA ILE A 52 11.87 10.71 -1.96
C ILE A 52 11.23 9.43 -1.41
N SER A 53 10.88 9.39 -0.12
CA SER A 53 10.18 8.26 0.50
C SER A 53 8.79 8.03 -0.10
N SER A 54 8.03 9.10 -0.39
CA SER A 54 6.72 8.97 -1.05
C SER A 54 6.85 8.38 -2.45
N ILE A 55 7.85 8.79 -3.23
CA ILE A 55 8.09 8.25 -4.57
C ILE A 55 8.44 6.76 -4.49
N ALA A 56 9.32 6.37 -3.56
CA ALA A 56 9.69 4.97 -3.36
C ALA A 56 8.49 4.09 -2.95
N ALA A 57 7.62 4.59 -2.07
CA ALA A 57 6.41 3.86 -1.67
C ALA A 57 5.45 3.64 -2.84
N VAL A 58 5.25 4.64 -3.70
CA VAL A 58 4.41 4.52 -4.91
C VAL A 58 4.99 3.48 -5.88
N LEU A 59 6.30 3.45 -6.08
CA LEU A 59 6.96 2.45 -6.92
C LEU A 59 6.82 1.03 -6.37
N LEU A 60 6.95 0.85 -5.05
CA LEU A 60 6.73 -0.46 -4.42
C LEU A 60 5.29 -0.93 -4.58
N VAL A 61 4.31 -0.04 -4.38
CA VAL A 61 2.89 -0.37 -4.58
C VAL A 61 2.60 -0.71 -6.04
N MET A 62 3.16 0.04 -6.99
CA MET A 62 3.02 -0.20 -8.43
C MET A 62 3.52 -1.59 -8.84
N ILE A 63 4.59 -2.09 -8.23
CA ILE A 63 5.13 -3.43 -8.51
C ILE A 63 4.38 -4.51 -7.71
N ALA A 64 4.02 -4.24 -6.45
CA ALA A 64 3.40 -5.23 -5.58
C ALA A 64 1.98 -5.62 -6.04
N ILE A 65 1.19 -4.66 -6.55
CA ILE A 65 -0.19 -4.92 -7.00
C ILE A 65 -0.28 -5.99 -8.11
N PRO A 66 0.41 -5.87 -9.26
CA PRO A 66 0.33 -6.86 -10.33
C PRO A 66 0.96 -8.21 -9.92
N VAL A 67 1.99 -8.20 -9.08
CA VAL A 67 2.61 -9.43 -8.55
C VAL A 67 1.63 -10.20 -7.67
N TYR A 68 0.94 -9.52 -6.76
CA TYR A 68 -0.09 -10.13 -5.91
C TYR A 68 -1.24 -10.69 -6.74
N GLN A 69 -1.75 -9.93 -7.72
CA GLN A 69 -2.82 -10.42 -8.60
C GLN A 69 -2.40 -11.59 -9.48
N SER A 70 -1.15 -11.64 -9.93
CA SER A 70 -0.64 -12.76 -10.74
C SER A 70 -0.45 -14.03 -9.92
N MET A 71 -0.19 -13.92 -8.62
CA MET A 71 -0.06 -15.05 -7.71
C MET A 71 -1.42 -15.65 -7.31
N SER A 72 -2.48 -14.83 -7.32
CA SER A 72 -3.85 -15.24 -6.97
C SER A 72 -4.75 -15.51 -8.18
N LYS A 73 -4.20 -15.53 -9.40
CA LYS A 73 -4.97 -15.98 -10.57
C LYS A 73 -5.12 -17.49 -10.48
N ASP A 74 -6.27 -17.94 -9.99
CA ASP A 74 -6.75 -19.29 -10.26
C ASP A 74 -6.72 -19.49 -11.77
N THR A 75 -6.05 -20.57 -12.21
CA THR A 75 -6.01 -20.93 -13.62
C THR A 75 -7.39 -21.49 -13.97
N THR A 76 -8.35 -20.60 -14.24
CA THR A 76 -9.66 -20.99 -14.75
C THR A 76 -9.45 -21.54 -16.15
N ILE A 77 -9.44 -22.87 -16.26
CA ILE A 77 -9.39 -23.56 -17.56
C ILE A 77 -10.67 -23.21 -18.31
N GLU A 78 -10.56 -22.74 -19.54
CA GLU A 78 -11.73 -22.47 -20.37
C GLU A 78 -12.47 -23.78 -20.66
N ALA A 79 -13.80 -23.79 -20.53
CA ALA A 79 -14.62 -24.99 -20.74
C ALA A 79 -14.31 -25.67 -22.08
N THR A 80 -14.18 -24.89 -23.16
CA THR A 80 -13.84 -25.41 -24.49
C THR A 80 -12.46 -26.07 -24.55
N THR A 81 -11.48 -25.59 -23.79
CA THR A 81 -10.16 -26.24 -23.72
C THR A 81 -10.22 -27.55 -22.93
N LEU A 82 -11.03 -27.59 -21.88
CA LEU A 82 -11.25 -28.79 -21.07
C LEU A 82 -12.01 -29.86 -21.87
N GLU A 83 -13.08 -29.47 -22.58
CA GLU A 83 -13.86 -30.37 -23.45
C GLU A 83 -12.97 -31.01 -24.52
N ASN A 84 -12.15 -30.21 -25.21
CA ASN A 84 -11.22 -30.72 -26.21
C ASN A 84 -10.21 -31.70 -25.61
N TYR A 85 -9.70 -31.41 -24.41
CA TYR A 85 -8.80 -32.32 -23.70
C TYR A 85 -9.50 -33.64 -23.36
N LEU A 86 -10.71 -33.58 -22.80
CA LEU A 86 -11.50 -34.76 -22.43
C LEU A 86 -11.81 -35.65 -23.64
N VAL A 87 -12.19 -35.06 -24.77
CA VAL A 87 -12.47 -35.80 -26.03
C VAL A 87 -11.19 -36.40 -26.63
N SER A 88 -10.05 -35.74 -26.46
CA SER A 88 -8.77 -36.20 -27.02
C SER A 88 -8.10 -37.33 -26.23
N GLU A 89 -8.21 -37.30 -24.90
CA GLU A 89 -7.43 -38.15 -24.00
C GLU A 89 -8.23 -39.32 -23.44
N TYR A 90 -9.57 -39.19 -23.34
CA TYR A 90 -10.44 -40.20 -22.74
C TYR A 90 -11.47 -40.72 -23.74
N SER A 91 -11.76 -42.02 -23.65
CA SER A 91 -12.90 -42.58 -24.39
C SER A 91 -14.21 -42.24 -23.68
N THR A 92 -15.32 -42.22 -24.42
CA THR A 92 -16.65 -41.99 -23.84
C THR A 92 -16.97 -43.00 -22.72
N TYR A 93 -16.50 -44.24 -22.84
CA TYR A 93 -16.71 -45.27 -21.82
C TYR A 93 -15.94 -44.99 -20.53
N ASP A 94 -14.71 -44.45 -20.62
CA ASP A 94 -13.91 -44.07 -19.45
C ASP A 94 -14.56 -42.90 -18.70
N ILE A 95 -15.19 -41.97 -19.43
CA ILE A 95 -15.91 -40.84 -18.85
C ILE A 95 -17.17 -41.34 -18.11
N ILE A 96 -17.91 -42.28 -18.70
CA ILE A 96 -19.10 -42.89 -18.08
C ILE A 96 -18.74 -43.62 -16.78
N ASP A 97 -17.63 -44.37 -16.75
CA ASP A 97 -17.14 -45.06 -15.54
C ASP A 97 -16.79 -44.10 -14.40
N LYS A 98 -16.39 -42.86 -14.73
CA LYS A 98 -16.02 -41.84 -13.75
C LYS A 98 -17.22 -41.06 -13.20
N LEU A 99 -18.41 -41.23 -13.77
CA LEU A 99 -19.62 -40.54 -13.33
C LEU A 99 -20.24 -41.24 -12.12
N SER A 100 -20.59 -40.48 -11.08
CA SER A 100 -21.29 -41.03 -9.92
C SER A 100 -22.78 -41.20 -10.20
N THR A 101 -23.47 -42.01 -9.40
CA THR A 101 -24.94 -42.16 -9.52
C THR A 101 -25.68 -40.84 -9.30
N GLU A 102 -25.15 -39.95 -8.45
CA GLU A 102 -25.72 -38.61 -8.23
C GLU A 102 -25.62 -37.76 -9.50
N ASP A 103 -24.48 -37.79 -10.18
CA ASP A 103 -24.25 -37.05 -11.43
C ASP A 103 -25.19 -37.55 -12.55
N ILE A 104 -25.36 -38.87 -12.67
CA ILE A 104 -26.27 -39.48 -13.65
C ILE A 104 -27.71 -39.05 -13.38
N ASN A 105 -28.16 -39.07 -12.13
CA ASN A 105 -29.51 -38.64 -11.76
C ASN A 105 -29.72 -37.14 -12.05
N ALA A 106 -28.70 -36.30 -11.86
CA ALA A 106 -28.77 -34.89 -12.21
C ALA A 106 -28.92 -34.68 -13.72
N LEU A 107 -28.17 -35.45 -14.53
CA LEU A 107 -28.28 -35.45 -16.00
C LEU A 107 -29.65 -35.92 -16.50
N GLU A 108 -30.21 -36.96 -15.89
CA GLU A 108 -31.54 -37.48 -16.25
C GLU A 108 -32.63 -36.41 -16.07
N ASN A 109 -32.56 -35.60 -15.00
CA ASN A 109 -33.52 -34.54 -14.75
C ASN A 109 -33.42 -33.35 -15.74
N ASP A 110 -32.24 -33.12 -16.31
CA ASP A 110 -32.02 -32.06 -17.31
C ASP A 110 -32.40 -32.51 -18.73
N LEU A 111 -32.49 -33.83 -18.94
CA LEU A 111 -32.79 -34.42 -20.24
C LEU A 111 -34.29 -34.34 -20.55
N THR A 112 -34.69 -33.33 -21.32
CA THR A 112 -36.06 -33.27 -21.86
C THR A 112 -36.22 -34.28 -23.00
N LEU A 113 -36.65 -35.49 -22.68
CA LEU A 113 -36.93 -36.52 -23.67
C LEU A 113 -38.27 -36.24 -24.36
N ASN A 114 -38.23 -36.07 -25.68
CA ASN A 114 -39.41 -36.06 -26.53
C ASN A 114 -39.65 -37.48 -27.03
N GLU A 115 -40.75 -38.08 -26.62
CA GLU A 115 -41.10 -39.48 -26.92
C GLU A 115 -41.16 -39.75 -28.43
N ASP A 116 -41.75 -38.85 -29.22
CA ASP A 116 -41.82 -38.97 -30.69
C ASP A 116 -40.42 -38.94 -31.34
N ALA A 117 -39.53 -38.09 -30.85
CA ALA A 117 -38.16 -37.99 -31.35
C ALA A 117 -37.33 -39.22 -30.99
N VAL A 118 -37.53 -39.78 -29.80
CA VAL A 118 -36.89 -41.02 -29.34
C VAL A 118 -37.40 -42.20 -30.15
N GLU A 119 -38.72 -42.32 -30.36
CA GLU A 119 -39.33 -43.36 -31.18
C GLU A 119 -38.77 -43.32 -32.61
N SER A 120 -38.73 -42.13 -33.23
CA SER A 120 -38.17 -41.95 -34.58
C SER A 120 -36.70 -42.36 -34.68
N TYR A 121 -35.87 -41.98 -33.71
CA TYR A 121 -34.46 -42.39 -33.66
C TYR A 121 -34.30 -43.90 -33.50
N LEU A 122 -35.10 -44.52 -32.63
CA LEU A 122 -35.04 -45.96 -32.40
C LEU A 122 -35.52 -46.75 -33.63
N LEU A 123 -36.57 -46.29 -34.32
CA LEU A 123 -37.03 -46.90 -35.57
C LEU A 123 -35.97 -46.80 -36.68
N ASP A 124 -35.30 -45.64 -36.82
CA ASP A 124 -34.27 -45.42 -37.83
C ASP A 124 -32.98 -46.22 -37.56
N THR A 125 -32.50 -46.21 -36.31
CA THR A 125 -31.17 -46.75 -35.98
C THR A 125 -31.17 -48.24 -35.63
N GLN A 126 -32.26 -48.76 -35.05
CA GLN A 126 -32.32 -50.13 -34.52
C GLN A 126 -33.25 -51.05 -35.32
N ASN A 127 -33.86 -50.56 -36.42
CA ASN A 127 -34.70 -51.35 -37.33
C ASN A 127 -35.77 -52.18 -36.59
N ILE A 128 -36.34 -51.57 -35.53
CA ILE A 128 -37.18 -52.26 -34.54
C ILE A 128 -38.51 -52.73 -35.16
N ASP A 129 -38.94 -52.08 -36.24
CA ASP A 129 -40.08 -52.52 -37.07
C ASP A 129 -39.98 -53.97 -37.52
N TYR A 130 -38.76 -54.48 -37.78
CA TYR A 130 -38.56 -55.89 -38.16
C TYR A 130 -38.91 -56.85 -37.02
N TYR A 131 -38.66 -56.46 -35.77
CA TYR A 131 -38.89 -57.29 -34.58
C TYR A 131 -40.32 -57.18 -34.03
N LEU A 132 -41.01 -56.07 -34.30
CA LEU A 132 -42.39 -55.84 -33.84
C LEU A 132 -43.45 -56.41 -34.79
N ASN A 133 -43.10 -56.62 -36.06
CA ASN A 133 -44.01 -57.16 -37.09
C ASN A 133 -43.81 -58.66 -37.38
N GLN A 134 -43.16 -59.38 -36.45
CA GLN A 134 -43.06 -60.86 -36.40
C GLN A 134 -43.91 -61.40 -35.26
#